data_AF-A0AAD9GJB9-F1
#
_entry.id   AF-A0AAD9GJB9-F1
#
_cell.length_a   1.000
_cell.length_b   1.000
_cell.length_c   1.000
_cell.angle_alpha   90.00
_cell.angle_beta   90.00
_cell.angle_gamma   90.00
#
_symmetry.space_group_name_H-M   'P 1'
#
loop_
_entity.id
_entity.type
_entity.pdbx_description
1 polymer ?
#
loop_
_entity_poly.entity_id
_entity_poly.type
_entity_poly.pdbx_seq_one_letter_code
_entity_poly.pdbx_strand_id
1 'polypeptide(L)'
;MQSIEKRERRTRGGPVCQNQSGTSEKYSLCGLYSVNNAVQSRDFLSVEGLAPIVHRLNAAAEEQGTDSHGDVKYGGYSTAALHEALRAKGYQLRYLNKTSTFNCSAKKWFKKLALSKVKHLIIW
;
A
#
# COMPACT_ATOMS: atom_id res chain seq x y z
N MET A 1 24.08 9.60 24.35
CA MET A 1 23.10 9.63 23.25
C MET A 1 21.84 8.93 23.73
N GLN A 2 20.80 9.69 24.06
CA GLN A 2 19.58 9.15 24.68
C GLN A 2 18.67 8.54 23.62
N SER A 3 18.35 7.26 23.81
CA SER A 3 17.37 6.52 23.03
C SER A 3 15.98 7.11 23.32
N ILE A 4 15.38 7.77 22.33
CA ILE A 4 14.01 8.29 22.47
C ILE A 4 13.06 7.13 22.17
N GLU A 5 12.73 6.38 23.22
CA GLU A 5 11.60 5.48 23.28
C GLU A 5 10.31 6.33 23.11
N LYS A 6 9.80 6.44 21.88
CA LYS A 6 8.57 7.18 21.60
C LYS A 6 7.38 6.37 22.08
N ARG A 7 6.91 6.71 23.27
CA ARG A 7 5.69 6.25 23.93
C ARG A 7 4.47 6.48 23.01
N GLU A 8 4.05 5.42 22.32
CA GLU A 8 2.93 5.39 21.38
C GLU A 8 1.61 5.36 22.15
N ARG A 9 0.77 6.39 21.98
CA ARG A 9 -0.57 6.42 22.60
C ARG A 9 -1.50 5.45 21.88
N ARG A 10 -1.61 4.23 22.40
CA ARG A 10 -2.76 3.34 22.13
C ARG A 10 -4.02 3.97 22.74
N THR A 11 -4.85 4.61 21.92
CA THR A 11 -6.28 4.70 22.23
C THR A 11 -6.89 3.35 21.86
N ARG A 12 -7.25 2.55 22.88
CA ARG A 12 -7.98 1.28 22.69
C ARG A 12 -9.28 1.60 21.92
N GLY A 13 -9.33 1.24 20.64
CA GLY A 13 -10.54 1.32 19.80
C GLY A 13 -10.57 2.43 18.72
N GLY A 14 -9.51 3.22 18.53
CA GLY A 14 -9.45 4.21 17.44
C GLY A 14 -8.98 3.62 16.10
N PRO A 15 -9.29 4.27 14.95
CA PRO A 15 -8.77 3.85 13.65
C PRO A 15 -7.23 3.92 13.61
N VAL A 16 -6.62 2.98 12.88
CA VAL A 16 -5.16 2.99 12.63
C VAL A 16 -4.86 4.12 11.65
N CYS A 17 -4.03 5.06 12.09
CA CYS A 17 -3.61 6.22 11.31
C CYS A 17 -2.08 6.33 11.32
N GLN A 18 -1.45 5.91 10.23
CA GLN A 18 -0.05 6.18 9.94
C GLN A 18 0.05 7.46 9.11
N ASN A 19 0.85 8.42 9.58
CA ASN A 19 1.10 9.68 8.90
C ASN A 19 2.61 9.95 8.78
N GLN A 20 3.00 10.79 7.82
CA GLN A 20 4.40 11.16 7.59
C GLN A 20 4.89 12.27 8.52
N SER A 21 4.03 12.86 9.35
CA SER A 21 4.28 14.04 10.19
C SER A 21 5.22 13.80 11.39
N GLY A 22 6.21 12.92 11.23
CA GLY A 22 7.24 12.63 12.24
C GLY A 22 8.54 12.06 11.68
N THR A 23 8.71 11.98 10.36
CA THR A 23 9.94 11.47 9.75
C THR A 23 10.90 12.63 9.44
N SER A 24 12.06 12.65 10.11
CA SER A 24 13.09 13.69 9.95
C SER A 24 13.82 13.65 8.61
N GLU A 25 13.73 12.54 7.87
CA GLU A 25 14.28 12.40 6.52
C GLU A 25 13.15 12.48 5.49
N LYS A 26 13.50 12.78 4.23
CA LYS A 26 12.57 12.89 3.09
C LYS A 26 11.98 11.52 2.69
N TYR A 27 11.22 10.90 3.58
CA TYR A 27 10.55 9.63 3.35
C TYR A 27 9.23 9.84 2.59
N SER A 28 9.13 9.25 1.39
CA SER A 28 7.94 9.23 0.55
C SER A 28 7.11 7.94 0.78
N LEU A 29 6.90 7.55 2.04
CA LEU A 29 6.14 6.34 2.43
C LEU A 29 4.61 6.45 2.32
N CYS A 30 4.09 7.52 1.72
CA CYS A 30 2.65 7.79 1.64
C CYS A 30 1.84 6.65 1.03
N GLY A 31 2.33 6.00 -0.03
CA GLY A 31 1.66 4.85 -0.65
C GLY A 31 1.52 3.66 0.31
N LEU A 32 2.57 3.37 1.08
CA LEU A 32 2.57 2.30 2.08
C LEU A 32 1.58 2.61 3.22
N TYR A 33 1.66 3.81 3.79
CA TYR A 33 0.75 4.22 4.86
C TYR A 33 -0.71 4.29 4.40
N SER A 34 -0.96 4.72 3.16
CA SER A 34 -2.32 4.73 2.62
C SER A 34 -2.92 3.33 2.56
N VAL A 35 -2.14 2.33 2.15
CA VAL A 35 -2.59 0.94 2.14
C VAL A 35 -2.87 0.44 3.56
N ASN A 36 -1.93 0.63 4.48
CA ASN A 36 -2.06 0.16 5.86
C ASN A 36 -3.24 0.81 6.60
N ASN A 37 -3.46 2.10 6.38
CA ASN A 37 -4.62 2.82 6.90
C ASN A 37 -5.92 2.28 6.29
N ALA A 38 -5.95 2.03 4.99
CA ALA A 38 -7.15 1.52 4.33
C ALA A 38 -7.53 0.10 4.80
N VAL A 39 -6.55 -0.74 5.15
CA VAL A 39 -6.80 -2.06 5.73
C VAL A 39 -6.89 -2.06 7.26
N GLN A 40 -6.74 -0.90 7.91
CA GLN A 40 -6.74 -0.72 9.36
C GLN A 40 -5.73 -1.65 10.08
N SER A 41 -4.52 -1.78 9.52
CA SER A 41 -3.45 -2.62 10.08
C SER A 41 -2.08 -1.97 9.89
N ARG A 42 -1.42 -1.66 11.01
CA ARG A 42 -0.18 -0.85 11.07
C ARG A 42 0.99 -1.45 10.31
N ASP A 43 1.16 -2.76 10.40
CA ASP A 43 2.31 -3.49 9.86
C ASP A 43 1.87 -4.46 8.75
N PHE A 44 0.78 -4.14 8.05
CA PHE A 44 0.27 -4.96 6.96
C PHE A 44 1.26 -5.02 5.79
N LEU A 45 1.73 -3.85 5.36
CA LEU A 45 2.92 -3.66 4.54
C LEU A 45 4.00 -2.95 5.37
N SER A 46 5.24 -3.41 5.25
CA SER A 46 6.41 -2.79 5.85
C SER A 46 7.46 -2.51 4.78
N VAL A 47 8.39 -1.59 5.06
CA VAL A 47 9.50 -1.28 4.16
C VAL A 47 10.33 -2.54 3.89
N GLU A 48 10.65 -3.30 4.93
CA GLU A 48 11.36 -4.59 4.81
C GLU A 48 10.59 -5.62 3.96
N GLY A 49 9.25 -5.65 4.08
CA GLY A 49 8.42 -6.55 3.29
C GLY A 49 8.31 -6.14 1.82
N LEU A 50 8.41 -4.84 1.51
CA LEU A 50 8.40 -4.32 0.15
C LEU A 50 9.77 -4.37 -0.53
N ALA A 51 10.86 -4.29 0.23
CA ALA A 51 12.22 -4.29 -0.28
C ALA A 51 12.52 -5.35 -1.35
N PRO A 52 12.21 -6.65 -1.15
CA PRO A 52 12.50 -7.67 -2.17
C PRO A 52 11.67 -7.49 -3.44
N ILE A 53 10.45 -6.98 -3.32
CA ILE A 53 9.57 -6.71 -4.48
C ILE A 53 10.13 -5.55 -5.28
N VAL A 54 10.48 -4.44 -4.61
CA VAL A 54 11.05 -3.24 -5.23
C VAL A 54 12.39 -3.55 -5.89
N HIS A 55 13.27 -4.32 -5.24
CA HIS A 55 14.53 -4.75 -5.84
C HIS A 55 14.34 -5.50 -7.15
N ARG A 56 13.44 -6.50 -7.16
CA ARG A 56 13.17 -7.28 -8.37
C ARG A 56 12.56 -6.42 -9.48
N LEU A 57 11.64 -5.54 -9.15
CA LEU A 57 11.01 -4.64 -10.12
C LEU A 57 12.01 -3.63 -10.68
N ASN A 58 12.91 -3.08 -9.85
CA ASN A 58 13.96 -2.17 -10.32
C ASN A 58 14.98 -2.88 -11.21
N ALA A 59 15.39 -4.11 -10.88
CA ALA A 59 16.27 -4.89 -11.75
C ALA A 59 15.64 -5.13 -13.13
N ALA A 60 14.35 -5.48 -13.17
CA ALA A 60 13.62 -5.62 -14.42
C ALA A 60 13.47 -4.28 -15.18
N ALA A 61 13.31 -3.17 -14.46
CA ALA A 61 13.20 -1.84 -15.06
C ALA A 61 14.52 -1.39 -15.68
N GLU A 62 15.65 -1.68 -15.04
CA GLU A 62 17.01 -1.41 -15.55
C GLU A 62 17.27 -2.17 -16.86
N GLU A 63 16.92 -3.46 -16.92
CA GLU A 63 17.04 -4.26 -18.15
C GLU A 63 16.18 -3.71 -19.31
N GLN A 64 15.04 -3.11 -18.99
CA GLN A 64 14.08 -2.57 -19.97
C GLN A 64 14.30 -1.08 -20.28
N GLY A 65 15.21 -0.40 -19.57
CA GLY A 65 15.40 1.04 -19.67
C GLY A 65 14.18 1.87 -19.26
N THR A 66 13.42 1.39 -18.26
CA THR A 66 12.20 2.06 -17.74
C THR A 66 12.44 2.66 -16.35
N ASP A 67 11.48 3.44 -15.86
CA ASP A 67 11.59 4.14 -14.58
C ASP A 67 11.66 3.20 -13.37
N SER A 68 12.39 3.64 -12.33
CA SER A 68 12.45 2.95 -11.04
C SER A 68 11.06 2.84 -10.39
N HIS A 69 10.80 1.68 -9.78
CA HIS A 69 9.56 1.38 -9.08
C HIS A 69 9.53 1.88 -7.62
N GLY A 70 10.56 2.60 -7.18
CA GLY A 70 10.66 3.23 -5.87
C GLY A 70 12.01 2.99 -5.20
N ASP A 71 12.25 3.72 -4.12
CA ASP A 71 13.42 3.54 -3.28
C ASP A 71 13.11 2.55 -2.15
N VAL A 72 14.01 1.60 -1.95
CA VAL A 72 13.88 0.52 -0.96
C VAL A 72 13.84 1.03 0.47
N LYS A 73 14.48 2.17 0.76
CA LYS A 73 14.57 2.77 2.08
C LYS A 73 13.65 3.97 2.22
N TYR A 74 13.66 4.86 1.24
CA TYR A 74 13.00 6.17 1.29
C TYR A 74 11.57 6.16 0.75
N GLY A 75 11.12 5.05 0.13
CA GLY A 75 9.75 4.93 -0.37
C GLY A 75 9.58 5.50 -1.78
N GLY A 76 8.45 6.17 -2.03
CA GLY A 76 8.10 6.60 -3.39
C GLY A 76 7.69 5.42 -4.27
N TYR A 77 7.04 4.42 -3.66
CA TYR A 77 6.67 3.18 -4.34
C TYR A 77 5.70 3.45 -5.48
N SER A 78 6.07 2.96 -6.67
CA SER A 78 5.17 2.91 -7.81
C SER A 78 3.93 2.09 -7.47
N THR A 79 2.85 2.35 -8.20
CA THR A 79 1.61 1.60 -8.03
C THR A 79 1.76 0.11 -8.38
N ALA A 80 2.68 -0.22 -9.29
CA ALA A 80 3.02 -1.61 -9.63
C ALA A 80 3.61 -2.35 -8.41
N ALA A 81 4.56 -1.73 -7.70
CA ALA A 81 5.15 -2.30 -6.50
C ALA A 81 4.11 -2.52 -5.39
N LEU A 82 3.21 -1.54 -5.18
CA LEU A 82 2.11 -1.68 -4.22
C LEU A 82 1.12 -2.77 -4.61
N HIS A 83 0.79 -2.90 -5.91
CA HIS A 83 -0.09 -3.97 -6.39
C HIS A 83 0.52 -5.34 -6.12
N GLU A 84 1.80 -5.53 -6.44
CA GLU A 84 2.46 -6.82 -6.23
C GLU A 84 2.57 -7.18 -4.75
N ALA A 85 2.86 -6.20 -3.89
CA ALA A 85 2.85 -6.39 -2.44
C ALA A 85 1.46 -6.79 -1.91
N LEU A 86 0.40 -6.15 -2.42
CA LEU A 86 -0.98 -6.51 -2.09
C LEU A 86 -1.34 -7.92 -2.57
N ARG A 87 -0.92 -8.29 -3.78
CA ARG A 87 -1.16 -9.61 -4.36
C ARG A 87 -0.51 -10.70 -3.52
N ALA A 88 0.71 -10.48 -3.03
CA ALA A 88 1.38 -11.41 -2.12
C ALA A 88 0.61 -11.61 -0.80
N LYS A 89 -0.17 -10.61 -0.37
CA LYS A 89 -1.05 -10.69 0.81
C LYS A 89 -2.47 -11.19 0.49
N GLY A 90 -2.75 -11.62 -0.74
CA GLY A 90 -4.07 -12.09 -1.16
C GLY A 90 -5.09 -10.96 -1.43
N TYR A 91 -4.61 -9.74 -1.65
CA TYR A 91 -5.42 -8.59 -2.03
C TYR A 91 -5.24 -8.25 -3.51
N GLN A 92 -6.30 -7.77 -4.14
CA GLN A 92 -6.22 -7.20 -5.49
C GLN A 92 -6.43 -5.69 -5.42
N LEU A 93 -5.48 -4.93 -5.95
CA LEU A 93 -5.61 -3.48 -6.10
C LEU A 93 -6.49 -3.17 -7.32
N ARG A 94 -7.56 -2.39 -7.13
CA ARG A 94 -8.46 -1.96 -8.21
C ARG A 94 -8.60 -0.44 -8.24
N TYR A 95 -8.41 0.12 -9.43
CA TYR A 95 -8.63 1.55 -9.71
C TYR A 95 -10.07 1.80 -10.10
N LEU A 96 -10.67 2.85 -9.55
CA LEU A 96 -12.04 3.23 -9.86
C LEU A 96 -12.23 3.65 -11.33
N ASN A 97 -11.22 4.32 -11.91
CA ASN A 97 -11.21 4.79 -13.31
C ASN A 97 -11.37 3.63 -14.33
N LYS A 98 -10.65 2.52 -14.13
CA LYS A 98 -10.69 1.37 -15.05
C LYS A 98 -11.89 0.45 -14.81
N THR A 99 -12.67 0.67 -13.76
CA THR A 99 -13.98 0.03 -13.59
C THR A 99 -15.06 0.79 -14.36
N SER A 100 -14.94 0.84 -15.69
CA SER A 100 -16.02 1.23 -16.62
C SER A 100 -17.30 0.41 -16.47
N THR A 101 -17.27 -0.64 -15.63
CA THR A 101 -18.43 -1.45 -15.23
C THR A 101 -19.22 -0.88 -14.05
N PHE A 102 -18.90 0.31 -13.53
CA PHE A 102 -19.80 1.03 -12.60
C PHE A 102 -21.11 1.50 -13.26
N ASN A 103 -21.38 1.07 -14.51
CA ASN A 103 -22.71 1.11 -15.13
C ASN A 103 -23.65 0.00 -14.63
N CYS A 104 -23.14 -0.99 -13.88
CA CYS A 104 -23.99 -1.88 -13.10
C CYS A 104 -24.30 -1.17 -11.77
N SER A 105 -25.57 -1.08 -11.36
CA SER A 105 -25.92 -0.41 -10.10
C SER A 105 -24.98 -0.83 -8.96
N ALA A 106 -24.51 0.14 -8.16
CA ALA A 106 -23.52 -0.10 -7.10
C ALA A 106 -23.83 -1.37 -6.27
N LYS A 107 -25.12 -1.65 -6.05
CA LYS A 107 -25.65 -2.84 -5.38
C LYS A 107 -25.24 -4.18 -6.03
N LYS A 108 -25.27 -4.29 -7.37
CA LYS A 108 -24.82 -5.51 -8.10
C LYS A 108 -23.31 -5.69 -8.00
N TRP A 109 -22.57 -4.59 -8.04
CA TRP A 109 -21.12 -4.63 -7.94
C TRP A 109 -20.65 -5.02 -6.53
N PHE A 110 -21.22 -4.41 -5.48
CA PHE A 110 -20.93 -4.81 -4.10
C PHE A 110 -21.29 -6.28 -3.83
N LYS A 111 -22.39 -6.80 -4.41
CA LYS A 111 -22.69 -8.24 -4.36
C LYS A 111 -21.59 -9.08 -5.01
N LYS A 112 -21.11 -8.69 -6.19
CA LYS A 112 -20.02 -9.41 -6.88
C LYS A 112 -18.71 -9.37 -6.08
N LEU A 113 -18.44 -8.24 -5.42
CA LEU A 113 -17.28 -8.08 -4.53
C LEU A 113 -17.40 -8.99 -3.29
N ALA A 114 -18.58 -9.03 -2.66
CA ALA A 114 -18.85 -9.86 -1.48
C ALA A 114 -18.77 -11.37 -1.78
N LEU A 115 -19.03 -11.78 -3.03
CA LEU A 115 -18.90 -13.17 -3.49
C LEU A 115 -17.48 -13.53 -3.93
N SER A 116 -16.55 -12.57 -3.96
CA SER A 116 -15.17 -12.83 -4.38
C SER A 116 -14.39 -13.53 -3.27
N LYS A 117 -13.64 -14.57 -3.63
CA LYS A 117 -12.69 -15.23 -2.72
C LYS A 117 -11.44 -14.37 -2.43
N VAL A 118 -11.23 -13.29 -3.18
CA VAL A 118 -10.08 -12.39 -3.06
C VAL A 118 -10.53 -11.08 -2.44
N LYS A 119 -9.76 -10.55 -1.49
CA LYS A 119 -10.06 -9.25 -0.87
C LYS A 119 -9.69 -8.13 -1.84
N HIS A 120 -10.56 -7.13 -1.99
CA HIS A 120 -10.34 -6.01 -2.91
C HIS A 120 -9.98 -4.76 -2.11
N LEU A 121 -8.86 -4.13 -2.47
CA LEU A 121 -8.53 -2.79 -2.00
C LEU A 121 -8.81 -1.81 -3.14
N ILE A 122 -9.67 -0.84 -2.88
CA ILE A 122 -10.12 0.16 -3.85
C ILE A 122 -9.46 1.48 -3.47
N ILE A 123 -8.74 2.08 -4.42
CA ILE A 123 -8.10 3.38 -4.25
C ILE A 123 -8.64 4.29 -5.36
N TRP A 124 -8.94 5.54 -4.98
CA TRP A 124 -9.42 6.60 -5.88
C TRP A 124 -8.27 7.11 -6.76
#